data_AF-A0A2V9IRJ8-F1
#
_entry.id   AF-A0A2V9IRJ8-F1
#
_cell.length_a   1.000
_cell.length_b   1.000
_cell.length_c   1.000
_cell.angle_alpha   90.00
_cell.angle_beta   90.00
_cell.angle_gamma   90.00
#
_symmetry.space_group_name_H-M   'P 1'
#
loop_
_entity.id
_entity.type
_entity.pdbx_description
1 polymer ?
#
loop_
_entity_poly.entity_id
_entity_poly.type
_entity_poly.pdbx_seq_one_letter_code
_entity_poly.pdbx_strand_id
1 'polypeptide(L)'
;MKRRSVAVIVTLALLFQFSGCKVKKVHRLDPAQVQNPERERIVGVTTKNGEEVSFDPYGTVVKGGSIQALVKKQPYQISLDQVQRLWVQRQETSTIRTIGLVAAVVVGTIVVTAAIIVATKQSCPFIYSWDGAQYVFDAEPYGGAITRGLERDDYSELEHLRPENGFYRLKIGNEVPETQFTNLLELKVVDHNPATRVVSDEWGRLHTISALRAPLSAREKTGHDLLPWLQATDKLIWEPDAVPDSRGNTRQEVVLTFPKERGAKHAKLVANAATGLWGSCAVRLEHPGRALCLEALCGRTDGVGSPGNHAGRRPVHRRGPGSYP
;
A
#
# COMPACT_ATOMS: atom_id res chain seq x y z
N MET A 1 -14.04 7.54 20.46
CA MET A 1 -13.61 8.84 19.89
C MET A 1 -12.54 8.78 18.78
N LYS A 2 -12.00 7.61 18.38
CA LYS A 2 -10.82 7.55 17.46
C LYS A 2 -11.10 7.21 15.98
N ARG A 3 -12.25 6.59 15.64
CA ARG A 3 -12.60 6.20 14.25
C ARG A 3 -13.08 7.34 13.35
N ARG A 4 -13.80 8.32 13.92
CA ARG A 4 -14.26 9.49 13.15
C ARG A 4 -13.07 10.36 12.73
N SER A 5 -12.03 10.46 13.55
CA SER A 5 -10.89 11.35 13.28
C SER A 5 -10.03 10.89 12.08
N VAL A 6 -9.75 9.59 11.90
CA VAL A 6 -8.87 9.12 10.82
C VAL A 6 -9.56 9.14 9.45
N ALA A 7 -10.81 8.67 9.36
CA ALA A 7 -11.60 8.80 8.14
C ALA A 7 -11.87 10.26 7.80
N VAL A 8 -12.10 11.13 8.81
CA VAL A 8 -12.19 12.58 8.60
C VAL A 8 -10.86 13.16 8.12
N ILE A 9 -9.69 12.70 8.60
CA ILE A 9 -8.39 13.18 8.11
C ILE A 9 -8.14 12.77 6.66
N VAL A 10 -8.44 11.52 6.26
CA VAL A 10 -8.28 11.07 4.86
C VAL A 10 -9.27 11.78 3.93
N THR A 11 -10.51 11.98 4.37
CA THR A 11 -11.53 12.68 3.59
C THR A 11 -11.30 14.20 3.57
N LEU A 12 -10.80 14.82 4.65
CA LEU A 12 -10.32 16.21 4.66
C LEU A 12 -9.11 16.36 3.75
N ALA A 13 -8.17 15.39 3.76
CA ALA A 13 -7.02 15.41 2.90
C ALA A 13 -7.44 15.40 1.43
N LEU A 14 -8.43 14.57 1.04
CA LEU A 14 -9.03 14.55 -0.31
C LEU A 14 -9.81 15.84 -0.64
N LEU A 15 -10.54 16.43 0.31
CA LEU A 15 -11.34 17.66 0.11
C LEU A 15 -10.50 18.94 0.07
N PHE A 16 -9.36 19.01 0.76
CA PHE A 16 -8.44 20.14 0.71
C PHE A 16 -7.61 20.21 -0.59
N GLN A 17 -7.60 19.15 -1.42
CA GLN A 17 -6.73 19.04 -2.61
C GLN A 17 -7.20 19.88 -3.82
N PHE A 18 -8.47 20.28 -3.86
CA PHE A 18 -8.98 21.06 -5.00
C PHE A 18 -8.64 22.56 -4.92
N SER A 19 -8.25 23.06 -3.75
CA SER A 19 -7.99 24.49 -3.54
C SER A 19 -6.54 24.90 -3.82
N GLY A 20 -5.57 23.99 -3.66
CA GLY A 20 -4.14 24.28 -3.84
C GLY A 20 -3.66 24.32 -5.31
N CYS A 21 -4.43 23.74 -6.23
CA CYS A 21 -4.08 23.64 -7.64
C CYS A 21 -4.46 24.89 -8.45
N LYS A 22 -5.37 25.73 -7.94
CA LYS A 22 -5.84 26.92 -8.65
C LYS A 22 -4.94 28.12 -8.38
N VAL A 23 -4.47 28.77 -9.44
CA VAL A 23 -3.73 30.03 -9.41
C VAL A 23 -4.52 31.13 -10.10
N LYS A 24 -4.37 32.37 -9.62
CA LYS A 24 -4.92 33.55 -10.29
C LYS A 24 -3.90 34.02 -11.31
N LYS A 25 -4.27 34.07 -12.58
CA LYS A 25 -3.41 34.58 -13.65
C LYS A 25 -4.10 35.76 -14.33
N VAL A 26 -3.35 36.82 -14.59
CA VAL A 26 -3.84 38.01 -15.29
C VAL A 26 -3.42 37.91 -16.75
N HIS A 27 -4.40 37.93 -17.64
CA HIS A 27 -4.21 37.96 -19.08
C HIS A 27 -4.47 39.36 -19.61
N ARG A 28 -3.54 39.89 -20.39
CA ARG A 28 -3.67 41.19 -21.04
C ARG A 28 -4.22 40.97 -22.44
N LEU A 29 -5.53 41.11 -22.60
CA LEU A 29 -6.27 40.79 -23.81
C LEU A 29 -6.71 42.06 -24.53
N ASP A 30 -6.81 42.02 -25.85
CA ASP A 30 -7.48 43.10 -26.59
C ASP A 30 -8.97 43.15 -26.20
N PRO A 31 -9.58 44.34 -26.01
CA PRO A 31 -11.03 44.45 -25.75
C PRO A 31 -11.90 43.62 -26.70
N ALA A 32 -11.53 43.50 -27.99
CA ALA A 32 -12.27 42.70 -28.97
C ALA A 32 -12.21 41.18 -28.72
N GLN A 33 -11.20 40.70 -27.97
CA GLN A 33 -11.05 39.29 -27.60
C GLN A 33 -11.87 38.90 -26.37
N VAL A 34 -12.48 39.87 -25.69
CA VAL A 34 -13.30 39.64 -24.49
C VAL A 34 -14.76 39.76 -24.86
N GLN A 35 -15.42 38.63 -25.12
CA GLN A 35 -16.81 38.61 -25.63
C GLN A 35 -17.84 39.21 -24.66
N ASN A 36 -17.67 38.98 -23.36
CA ASN A 36 -18.60 39.42 -22.30
C ASN A 36 -17.80 40.05 -21.14
N PRO A 37 -17.24 41.26 -21.32
CA PRO A 37 -16.35 41.89 -20.34
C PRO A 37 -17.01 42.14 -18.98
N GLU A 38 -18.33 42.31 -18.94
CA GLU A 38 -19.13 42.46 -17.72
C GLU A 38 -19.22 41.19 -16.86
N ARG A 39 -18.92 40.02 -17.43
CA ARG A 39 -18.85 38.74 -16.70
C ARG A 39 -17.43 38.36 -16.30
N GLU A 40 -16.44 39.11 -16.76
CA GLU A 40 -15.04 38.85 -16.51
C GLU A 40 -14.53 39.68 -15.33
N ARG A 41 -13.53 39.14 -14.62
CA ARG A 41 -12.89 39.88 -13.53
C ARG A 41 -11.76 40.75 -14.08
N ILE A 42 -12.08 41.98 -14.43
CA ILE A 42 -11.10 42.97 -14.88
C ILE A 42 -10.40 43.58 -13.66
N VAL A 43 -9.08 43.51 -13.62
CA VAL A 43 -8.25 44.01 -12.50
C VAL A 43 -7.39 45.21 -12.87
N GLY A 44 -7.47 45.64 -14.13
CA GLY A 44 -6.73 46.80 -14.63
C GLY A 44 -6.86 46.92 -16.15
N VAL A 45 -6.21 47.96 -16.68
CA VAL A 45 -6.17 48.24 -18.12
C VAL A 45 -4.81 48.79 -18.53
N THR A 46 -4.43 48.54 -19.78
CA THR A 46 -3.43 49.33 -20.49
C THR A 46 -4.16 50.25 -21.45
N THR A 47 -3.95 51.56 -21.35
CA THR A 47 -4.57 52.58 -22.19
C THR A 47 -3.84 52.69 -23.54
N LYS A 48 -4.45 53.35 -24.53
CA LYS A 48 -3.82 53.60 -25.85
C LYS A 48 -2.60 54.53 -25.79
N ASN A 49 -2.46 55.34 -24.75
CA ASN A 49 -1.27 56.17 -24.52
C ASN A 49 -0.15 55.40 -23.76
N GLY A 50 -0.33 54.10 -23.48
CA GLY A 50 0.67 53.25 -22.85
C GLY A 50 0.68 53.26 -21.33
N GLU A 51 -0.27 53.94 -20.68
CA GLU A 51 -0.42 53.94 -19.23
C GLU A 51 -1.01 52.62 -18.73
N GLU A 52 -0.45 52.09 -17.64
CA GLU A 52 -0.95 50.89 -16.97
C GLU A 52 -1.66 51.28 -15.68
N VAL A 53 -2.98 51.03 -15.63
CA VAL A 53 -3.83 51.39 -14.49
C VAL A 53 -4.34 50.11 -13.83
N SER A 54 -3.88 49.85 -12.61
CA SER A 54 -4.38 48.75 -11.77
C SER A 54 -5.58 49.22 -10.96
N PHE A 55 -6.63 48.41 -10.91
CA PHE A 55 -7.82 48.68 -10.12
C PHE A 55 -7.70 48.10 -8.72
N ASP A 56 -8.33 48.76 -7.76
CA ASP A 56 -8.47 48.27 -6.40
C ASP A 56 -9.41 47.04 -6.35
N PRO A 57 -9.27 46.16 -5.36
CA PRO A 57 -10.13 44.99 -5.22
C PRO A 57 -11.58 45.39 -4.94
N TYR A 58 -12.51 44.84 -5.72
CA TYR A 58 -13.96 45.03 -5.62
C TYR A 58 -14.41 46.46 -5.97
N GLY A 59 -15.36 46.60 -6.91
CA GLY A 59 -15.85 47.90 -7.39
C GLY A 59 -15.64 48.17 -8.88
N THR A 60 -15.11 47.21 -9.64
CA THR A 60 -15.07 47.31 -11.11
C THR A 60 -16.42 46.92 -11.70
N VAL A 61 -17.01 47.82 -12.50
CA VAL A 61 -18.25 47.61 -13.24
C VAL A 61 -18.02 48.02 -14.69
N VAL A 62 -18.36 47.13 -15.63
CA VAL A 62 -18.35 47.44 -17.06
C VAL A 62 -19.78 47.71 -17.50
N LYS A 63 -20.08 48.94 -17.92
CA LYS A 63 -21.42 49.32 -18.36
C LYS A 63 -21.37 50.41 -19.43
N GLY A 64 -22.20 50.25 -20.45
CA GLY A 64 -22.42 51.27 -21.49
C GLY A 64 -21.14 51.70 -22.22
N GLY A 65 -20.23 50.76 -22.51
CA GLY A 65 -18.97 51.06 -23.21
C GLY A 65 -17.86 51.66 -22.35
N SER A 66 -18.07 51.80 -21.03
CA SER A 66 -17.06 52.32 -20.10
C SER A 66 -16.79 51.37 -18.94
N ILE A 67 -15.59 51.47 -18.38
CA ILE A 67 -15.18 50.78 -17.16
C ILE A 67 -15.18 51.80 -16.03
N GLN A 68 -15.92 51.48 -14.98
CA GLN A 68 -15.89 52.20 -13.71
C GLN A 68 -15.16 51.34 -12.69
N ALA A 69 -14.16 51.89 -12.01
CA ALA A 69 -13.36 51.19 -11.03
C ALA A 69 -12.92 52.15 -9.92
N LEU A 70 -12.27 51.61 -8.89
CA LEU A 70 -11.53 52.38 -7.91
C LEU A 70 -10.04 52.25 -8.20
N VAL A 71 -9.31 53.36 -8.15
CA VAL A 71 -7.84 53.38 -8.21
C VAL A 71 -7.37 54.17 -7.00
N LYS A 72 -6.62 53.51 -6.09
CA LYS A 72 -6.18 54.15 -4.83
C LYS A 72 -7.36 54.75 -4.04
N LYS A 73 -8.49 54.02 -4.01
CA LYS A 73 -9.77 54.36 -3.38
C LYS A 73 -10.51 55.56 -3.99
N GLN A 74 -10.06 56.07 -5.13
CA GLN A 74 -10.74 57.15 -5.84
C GLN A 74 -11.51 56.61 -7.05
N PRO A 75 -12.70 57.15 -7.35
CA PRO A 75 -13.44 56.79 -8.55
C PRO A 75 -12.62 57.03 -9.80
N TYR A 76 -12.54 56.01 -10.65
CA TYR A 76 -11.83 56.05 -11.92
C TYR A 76 -12.78 55.55 -13.00
N GLN A 77 -12.90 56.31 -14.08
CA GLN A 77 -13.73 55.94 -15.22
C GLN A 77 -12.94 56.10 -16.51
N ILE A 78 -12.99 55.08 -17.36
CA ILE A 78 -12.34 55.09 -18.67
C ILE A 78 -13.27 54.47 -19.71
N SER A 79 -13.30 55.06 -20.90
CA SER A 79 -14.05 54.51 -22.03
C SER A 79 -13.26 53.39 -22.72
N LEU A 80 -13.94 52.32 -23.16
CA LEU A 80 -13.30 51.14 -23.75
C LEU A 80 -12.53 51.46 -25.05
N ASP A 81 -12.94 52.50 -25.78
CA ASP A 81 -12.23 53.00 -26.97
C ASP A 81 -10.85 53.59 -26.65
N GLN A 82 -10.60 54.00 -25.41
CA GLN A 82 -9.30 54.48 -24.93
C GLN A 82 -8.43 53.36 -24.34
N VAL A 83 -8.96 52.14 -24.25
CA VAL A 83 -8.27 50.98 -23.70
C VAL A 83 -7.62 50.18 -24.83
N GLN A 84 -6.31 49.93 -24.69
CA GLN A 84 -5.57 49.05 -25.59
C GLN A 84 -5.61 47.60 -25.13
N ARG A 85 -5.52 47.33 -23.82
CA ARG A 85 -5.59 45.96 -23.27
C ARG A 85 -6.40 45.92 -21.97
N LEU A 86 -7.29 44.95 -21.85
CA LEU A 86 -7.97 44.60 -20.60
C LEU A 86 -7.14 43.58 -19.82
N TRP A 87 -6.96 43.81 -18.52
CA TRP A 87 -6.28 42.87 -17.64
C TRP A 87 -7.31 41.97 -16.99
N VAL A 88 -7.56 40.81 -17.59
CA VAL A 88 -8.56 39.85 -17.16
C VAL A 88 -7.94 38.82 -16.25
N GLN A 89 -8.38 38.77 -14.99
CA GLN A 89 -7.91 37.79 -14.02
C GLN A 89 -8.76 36.52 -14.06
N ARG A 90 -8.17 35.41 -14.53
CA ARG A 90 -8.83 34.10 -14.54
C ARG A 90 -8.21 33.16 -13.50
N GLN A 91 -9.00 32.18 -13.05
CA GLN A 91 -8.48 31.06 -12.26
C GLN A 91 -8.07 29.95 -13.21
N GLU A 92 -6.81 29.54 -13.14
CA GLU A 92 -6.25 28.44 -13.93
C GLU A 92 -5.66 27.37 -13.03
N THR A 93 -5.64 26.13 -13.51
CA THR A 93 -4.99 25.03 -12.81
C THR A 93 -3.49 25.05 -13.12
N SER A 94 -2.65 25.12 -12.09
CA SER A 94 -1.20 25.13 -12.22
C SER A 94 -0.65 23.70 -12.31
N THR A 95 -0.30 23.25 -13.52
CA THR A 95 0.25 21.90 -13.79
C THR A 95 1.39 21.49 -12.85
N ILE A 96 2.35 22.40 -12.59
CA ILE A 96 3.52 22.13 -11.72
C ILE A 96 3.09 21.88 -10.27
N ARG A 97 2.15 22.68 -9.75
CA ARG A 97 1.61 22.53 -8.38
C ARG A 97 0.82 21.24 -8.25
N THR A 98 0.06 20.88 -9.29
CA THR A 98 -0.68 19.62 -9.33
C THR A 98 0.25 18.41 -9.33
N ILE A 99 1.30 18.40 -10.16
CA ILE A 99 2.30 17.32 -10.19
C ILE A 99 3.01 17.20 -8.83
N GLY A 100 3.46 18.31 -8.26
CA GLY A 100 4.13 18.30 -6.96
C GLY A 100 3.25 17.78 -5.82
N LEU A 101 1.97 18.15 -5.80
CA LEU A 101 1.00 17.67 -4.82
C LEU A 101 0.79 16.15 -4.94
N VAL A 102 0.59 15.65 -6.18
CA VAL A 102 0.39 14.21 -6.42
C VAL A 102 1.63 13.41 -5.99
N ALA A 103 2.82 13.85 -6.38
CA ALA A 103 4.06 13.19 -5.97
C ALA A 103 4.24 13.17 -4.45
N ALA A 104 3.95 14.28 -3.77
CA ALA A 104 4.03 14.36 -2.31
C ALA A 104 3.05 13.42 -1.60
N VAL A 105 1.82 13.28 -2.13
CA VAL A 105 0.83 12.33 -1.59
C VAL A 105 1.30 10.89 -1.77
N VAL A 106 1.78 10.52 -2.96
CA VAL A 106 2.28 9.16 -3.24
C VAL A 106 3.45 8.80 -2.33
N VAL A 107 4.42 9.71 -2.16
CA VAL A 107 5.54 9.48 -1.24
C VAL A 107 5.05 9.38 0.20
N GLY A 108 4.13 10.26 0.61
CA GLY A 108 3.54 10.24 1.94
C GLY A 108 2.80 8.93 2.26
N THR A 109 2.02 8.39 1.32
CA THR A 109 1.32 7.12 1.51
C THR A 109 2.29 5.94 1.59
N ILE A 110 3.32 5.89 0.74
CA ILE A 110 4.35 4.85 0.79
C ILE A 110 5.03 4.82 2.16
N VAL A 111 5.44 5.99 2.66
CA VAL A 111 6.10 6.12 3.97
C VAL A 111 5.19 5.67 5.11
N VAL A 112 3.91 6.09 5.10
CA VAL A 112 2.95 5.70 6.14
C VAL A 112 2.67 4.19 6.09
N THR A 113 2.47 3.61 4.91
CA THR A 113 2.25 2.17 4.76
C THR A 113 3.46 1.36 5.23
N ALA A 114 4.68 1.76 4.84
CA ALA A 114 5.91 1.12 5.32
C ALA A 114 6.04 1.20 6.85
N ALA A 115 5.74 2.36 7.44
CA ALA A 115 5.75 2.54 8.90
C ALA A 115 4.71 1.65 9.61
N ILE A 116 3.52 1.47 9.02
CA ILE A 116 2.49 0.57 9.57
C ILE A 116 2.95 -0.89 9.49
N ILE A 117 3.54 -1.32 8.37
CA ILE A 117 4.06 -2.70 8.21
C ILE A 117 5.13 -2.98 9.27
N VAL A 118 6.10 -2.07 9.42
CA VAL A 118 7.16 -2.18 10.44
C VAL A 118 6.56 -2.22 11.85
N ALA A 119 5.58 -1.36 12.14
CA ALA A 119 4.95 -1.29 13.47
C ALA A 119 4.02 -2.49 13.78
N THR A 120 3.63 -3.29 12.79
CA THR A 120 2.65 -4.37 12.97
C THR A 120 3.23 -5.79 12.89
N LYS A 121 4.50 -5.97 12.48
CA LYS A 121 5.24 -7.23 12.61
C LYS A 121 5.51 -7.56 14.09
N GLN A 122 5.12 -8.75 14.55
CA GLN A 122 5.20 -9.12 15.98
C GLN A 122 5.27 -10.64 16.23
N SER A 123 6.22 -11.38 15.65
CA SER A 123 6.20 -12.85 15.88
C SER A 123 7.53 -13.61 15.91
N CYS A 124 8.64 -13.07 15.41
CA CYS A 124 9.81 -13.89 15.05
C CYS A 124 11.13 -13.24 15.48
N PRO A 125 12.13 -13.99 15.97
CA PRO A 125 13.49 -13.48 16.07
C PRO A 125 14.00 -13.19 14.66
N PHE A 126 14.89 -12.21 14.56
CA PHE A 126 15.54 -11.84 13.31
C PHE A 126 16.93 -12.46 13.31
N ILE A 127 17.20 -13.32 12.33
CA ILE A 127 18.51 -13.91 12.11
C ILE A 127 19.21 -13.13 11.02
N TYR A 128 20.39 -12.62 11.36
CA TYR A 128 21.30 -11.94 10.45
C TYR A 128 22.58 -12.75 10.28
N SER A 129 22.96 -12.95 9.04
CA SER A 129 24.19 -13.64 8.66
C SER A 129 25.29 -12.65 8.32
N TRP A 130 26.50 -12.96 8.76
CA TRP A 130 27.69 -12.24 8.31
C TRP A 130 28.06 -12.69 6.90
N ASP A 131 28.07 -11.75 5.95
CA ASP A 131 28.39 -12.01 4.53
C ASP A 131 29.89 -11.85 4.21
N GLY A 132 30.71 -11.52 5.22
CA GLY A 132 32.13 -11.17 5.08
C GLY A 132 32.41 -9.66 5.24
N ALA A 133 31.37 -8.82 5.25
CA ALA A 133 31.51 -7.37 5.39
C ALA A 133 30.48 -6.76 6.36
N GLN A 134 29.25 -7.29 6.41
CA GLN A 134 28.16 -6.79 7.23
C GLN A 134 27.19 -7.90 7.64
N TYR A 135 26.30 -7.56 8.56
CA TYR A 135 25.17 -8.41 8.92
C TYR A 135 24.01 -8.17 7.97
N VAL A 136 23.60 -9.21 7.24
CA VAL A 136 22.49 -9.21 6.28
C VAL A 136 21.36 -10.06 6.83
N PHE A 137 20.12 -9.56 6.73
CA PHE A 137 18.93 -10.29 7.15
C PHE A 137 18.76 -11.56 6.31
N ASP A 138 18.63 -12.71 6.98
CA ASP A 138 18.45 -14.02 6.34
C ASP A 138 17.10 -14.65 6.66
N ALA A 139 16.66 -14.59 7.92
CA ALA A 139 15.48 -15.35 8.35
C ALA A 139 14.69 -14.74 9.51
N GLU A 140 13.40 -15.05 9.53
CA GLU A 140 12.43 -14.81 10.60
C GLU A 140 11.76 -16.15 10.97
N PRO A 141 12.40 -17.05 11.75
CA PRO A 141 11.79 -18.33 12.13
C PRO A 141 10.67 -18.15 13.16
N TYR A 142 9.94 -19.22 13.47
CA TYR A 142 8.79 -19.29 14.40
C TYR A 142 7.48 -18.75 13.83
N GLY A 143 7.36 -18.62 12.51
CA GLY A 143 6.16 -18.08 11.89
C GLY A 143 4.90 -18.87 12.29
N GLY A 144 4.09 -18.34 13.21
CA GLY A 144 2.88 -18.99 13.73
C GLY A 144 3.06 -19.90 14.96
N ALA A 145 4.26 -20.05 15.52
CA ALA A 145 4.54 -20.83 16.72
C ALA A 145 4.34 -20.00 18.02
N ILE A 146 3.15 -19.44 18.19
CA ILE A 146 2.84 -18.39 19.19
C ILE A 146 2.45 -18.92 20.59
N THR A 147 2.23 -20.22 20.73
CA THR A 147 1.85 -20.86 22.00
C THR A 147 2.57 -22.19 22.14
N ARG A 148 2.68 -22.71 23.37
CA ARG A 148 3.29 -24.02 23.65
C ARG A 148 2.67 -25.17 22.83
N GLY A 149 1.37 -25.12 22.54
CA GLY A 149 0.71 -26.16 21.73
C GLY A 149 1.07 -26.13 20.25
N LEU A 150 1.68 -25.04 19.77
CA LEU A 150 2.13 -24.84 18.39
C LEU A 150 3.67 -24.87 18.29
N GLU A 151 4.35 -25.30 19.36
CA GLU A 151 5.79 -25.51 19.37
C GLU A 151 6.19 -26.53 18.30
N ARG A 152 7.19 -26.18 17.51
CA ARG A 152 7.76 -27.02 16.46
C ARG A 152 9.13 -26.50 16.05
N ASP A 153 9.90 -27.37 15.42
CA ASP A 153 11.12 -26.97 14.75
C ASP A 153 10.81 -26.06 13.56
N ASP A 154 11.72 -25.13 13.30
CA ASP A 154 11.70 -24.28 12.12
C ASP A 154 13.09 -24.31 11.48
N TYR A 155 13.12 -24.40 10.15
CA TYR A 155 14.33 -24.61 9.37
C TYR A 155 14.47 -23.48 8.37
N SER A 156 15.50 -22.66 8.54
CA SER A 156 15.77 -21.53 7.66
C SER A 156 17.09 -21.72 6.91
N GLU A 157 17.08 -21.41 5.62
CA GLU A 157 18.30 -21.34 4.82
C GLU A 157 19.01 -20.01 5.07
N LEU A 158 20.33 -20.07 5.30
CA LEU A 158 21.16 -18.91 5.59
C LEU A 158 21.96 -18.53 4.34
N GLU A 159 21.28 -17.97 3.34
CA GLU A 159 21.81 -17.74 1.99
C GLU A 159 23.01 -16.78 1.97
N HIS A 160 23.02 -15.80 2.89
CA HIS A 160 24.07 -14.79 2.96
C HIS A 160 25.26 -15.21 3.84
N LEU A 161 25.14 -16.27 4.65
CA LEU A 161 26.18 -16.67 5.59
C LEU A 161 27.47 -17.08 4.88
N ARG A 162 28.58 -16.45 5.26
CA ARG A 162 29.92 -16.80 4.79
C ARG A 162 30.84 -17.09 5.97
N PRO A 163 31.77 -18.06 5.83
CA PRO A 163 32.78 -18.29 6.85
C PRO A 163 33.79 -17.13 6.86
N GLU A 164 34.18 -16.68 8.05
CA GLU A 164 35.26 -15.73 8.25
C GLU A 164 36.25 -16.28 9.28
N ASN A 165 37.51 -16.48 8.86
CA ASN A 165 38.60 -16.97 9.72
C ASN A 165 38.26 -18.30 10.44
N GLY A 166 37.57 -19.21 9.76
CA GLY A 166 37.18 -20.51 10.33
C GLY A 166 35.92 -20.47 11.21
N PHE A 167 35.24 -19.34 11.32
CA PHE A 167 34.01 -19.18 12.09
C PHE A 167 32.84 -18.74 11.22
N TYR A 168 31.64 -19.18 11.58
CA TYR A 168 30.39 -18.59 11.10
C TYR A 168 29.89 -17.59 12.13
N ARG A 169 29.51 -16.39 11.68
CA ARG A 169 28.97 -15.35 12.57
C ARG A 169 27.50 -15.11 12.25
N LEU A 170 26.67 -15.28 13.26
CA LEU A 170 25.25 -15.00 13.24
C LEU A 170 24.93 -13.96 14.30
N LYS A 171 23.98 -13.10 14.01
CA LYS A 171 23.36 -12.20 14.99
C LYS A 171 21.89 -12.52 15.06
N ILE A 172 21.40 -12.82 16.26
CA ILE A 172 19.99 -13.09 16.51
C ILE A 172 19.47 -11.94 17.35
N GLY A 173 18.45 -11.26 16.83
CA GLY A 173 17.87 -10.08 17.44
C GLY A 173 16.39 -10.25 17.68
N ASN A 174 15.92 -9.79 18.84
CA ASN A 174 14.51 -9.54 19.05
C ASN A 174 14.24 -8.06 18.76
N GLU A 175 13.72 -7.75 17.58
CA GLU A 175 13.52 -6.37 17.12
C GLU A 175 12.11 -5.85 17.37
N VAL A 176 11.22 -6.72 17.84
CA VAL A 176 9.81 -6.44 18.09
C VAL A 176 9.50 -6.66 19.57
N PRO A 177 8.47 -6.01 20.15
CA PRO A 177 8.15 -6.13 21.57
C PRO A 177 7.45 -7.46 21.88
N GLU A 178 8.21 -8.55 21.83
CA GLU A 178 7.77 -9.92 22.05
C GLU A 178 8.71 -10.64 23.02
N THR A 179 8.23 -11.66 23.73
CA THR A 179 9.09 -12.56 24.51
C THR A 179 9.19 -13.88 23.77
N GLN A 180 10.41 -14.23 23.36
CA GLN A 180 10.69 -15.43 22.59
C GLN A 180 11.32 -16.48 23.50
N PHE A 181 10.90 -17.73 23.35
CA PHE A 181 11.46 -18.87 24.06
C PHE A 181 12.04 -19.84 23.03
N THR A 182 13.37 -19.97 23.03
CA THR A 182 14.10 -20.89 22.16
C THR A 182 14.58 -22.06 23.00
N ASN A 183 14.08 -23.26 22.69
CA ASN A 183 14.54 -24.48 23.37
C ASN A 183 15.89 -24.95 22.82
N LEU A 184 16.05 -24.89 21.49
CA LEU A 184 17.26 -25.30 20.78
C LEU A 184 17.49 -24.37 19.59
N LEU A 185 18.76 -24.04 19.34
CA LEU A 185 19.22 -23.38 18.13
C LEU A 185 20.51 -24.05 17.68
N GLU A 186 20.52 -24.54 16.44
CA GLU A 186 21.65 -25.24 15.86
C GLU A 186 21.97 -24.70 14.47
N LEU A 187 23.26 -24.70 14.12
CA LEU A 187 23.72 -24.44 12.76
C LEU A 187 24.06 -25.78 12.10
N LYS A 188 23.28 -26.16 11.08
CA LYS A 188 23.58 -27.33 10.24
C LYS A 188 24.44 -26.91 9.06
N VAL A 189 25.68 -27.40 9.01
CA VAL A 189 26.62 -27.17 7.89
C VAL A 189 26.75 -28.47 7.11
N VAL A 190 26.63 -28.38 5.79
CA VAL A 190 26.72 -29.56 4.90
C VAL A 190 27.68 -29.26 3.76
N ASP A 191 28.70 -30.09 3.63
CA ASP A 191 29.55 -30.11 2.44
C ASP A 191 28.81 -30.83 1.31
N HIS A 192 28.67 -30.18 0.17
CA HIS A 192 27.98 -30.73 -0.99
C HIS A 192 28.67 -30.35 -2.29
N ASN A 193 28.27 -30.99 -3.40
CA ASN A 193 28.79 -30.64 -4.71
C ASN A 193 28.43 -29.18 -5.04
N PRO A 194 29.39 -28.33 -5.46
CA PRO A 194 29.15 -26.92 -5.77
C PRO A 194 28.15 -26.69 -6.93
N ALA A 195 27.87 -27.72 -7.74
CA ALA A 195 26.83 -27.66 -8.78
C ALA A 195 25.39 -27.92 -8.24
N THR A 196 25.25 -28.16 -6.94
CA THR A 196 23.95 -28.41 -6.27
C THR A 196 23.67 -27.34 -5.22
N ARG A 197 22.39 -27.08 -4.94
CA ARG A 197 21.93 -26.35 -3.76
C ARG A 197 21.36 -27.36 -2.75
N VAL A 198 21.55 -27.12 -1.47
CA VAL A 198 20.90 -27.89 -0.40
C VAL A 198 19.74 -27.07 0.16
N VAL A 199 18.55 -27.67 0.22
CA VAL A 199 17.35 -27.08 0.82
C VAL A 199 16.79 -28.02 1.88
N SER A 200 16.10 -27.49 2.89
CA SER A 200 15.39 -28.30 3.87
C SER A 200 13.92 -28.44 3.49
N ASP A 201 13.32 -29.60 3.78
CA ASP A 201 11.86 -29.72 3.84
C ASP A 201 11.32 -29.33 5.23
N GLU A 202 10.00 -29.38 5.40
CA GLU A 202 9.29 -28.98 6.62
C GLU A 202 9.62 -29.84 7.84
N TRP A 203 10.26 -31.00 7.65
CA TRP A 203 10.71 -31.90 8.71
C TRP A 203 12.21 -31.81 8.97
N GLY A 204 12.92 -30.85 8.36
CA GLY A 204 14.35 -30.68 8.56
C GLY A 204 15.22 -31.64 7.74
N ARG A 205 14.63 -32.41 6.83
CA ARG A 205 15.37 -33.34 5.98
C ARG A 205 15.95 -32.57 4.81
N LEU A 206 17.24 -32.77 4.60
CA LEU A 206 18.02 -32.05 3.59
C LEU A 206 17.91 -32.72 2.23
N HIS A 207 17.76 -31.89 1.21
CA HIS A 207 17.62 -32.28 -0.18
C HIS A 207 18.63 -31.51 -1.03
N THR A 208 19.45 -32.25 -1.78
CA THR A 208 20.22 -31.65 -2.88
C THR A 208 19.30 -31.43 -4.08
N ILE A 209 19.41 -30.25 -4.67
CA ILE A 209 18.67 -29.78 -5.84
C ILE A 209 19.68 -29.31 -6.89
N SER A 210 19.47 -29.68 -8.13
CA SER A 210 20.23 -29.20 -9.29
C SER A 210 19.29 -28.97 -10.45
N ALA A 211 19.65 -28.06 -11.36
CA ALA A 211 18.90 -27.82 -12.60
C ALA A 211 17.40 -27.55 -12.38
N LEU A 212 17.08 -26.62 -11.46
CA LEU A 212 15.71 -26.15 -11.23
C LEU A 212 15.06 -25.73 -12.56
N ARG A 213 13.83 -26.19 -12.78
CA ARG A 213 13.04 -25.85 -13.96
C ARG A 213 11.88 -24.96 -13.54
N ALA A 214 11.77 -23.79 -14.18
CA ALA A 214 10.61 -22.92 -14.04
C ALA A 214 9.32 -23.62 -14.52
N PRO A 215 8.15 -23.23 -13.99
CA PRO A 215 6.88 -23.71 -14.53
C PRO A 215 6.69 -23.25 -15.98
N LEU A 216 6.08 -24.09 -16.82
CA LEU A 216 5.61 -23.77 -18.16
C LEU A 216 4.31 -22.97 -18.14
N SER A 217 3.51 -23.13 -17.09
CA SER A 217 2.29 -22.36 -16.85
C SER A 217 1.97 -22.31 -15.37
N ALA A 218 1.34 -21.22 -14.95
CA ALA A 218 0.81 -21.04 -13.61
C ALA A 218 -0.53 -20.32 -13.72
N ARG A 219 -1.60 -20.92 -13.21
CA ARG A 219 -2.94 -20.34 -13.30
C ARG A 219 -3.68 -20.47 -11.99
N GLU A 220 -4.39 -19.42 -11.59
CA GLU A 220 -5.37 -19.54 -10.51
C GLU A 220 -6.71 -20.12 -11.00
N LYS A 221 -7.60 -20.43 -10.06
CA LYS A 221 -8.93 -21.02 -10.29
C LYS A 221 -9.80 -20.26 -11.31
N THR A 222 -9.68 -18.95 -11.38
CA THR A 222 -10.41 -18.06 -12.31
C THR A 222 -9.75 -17.96 -13.69
N GLY A 223 -8.55 -18.54 -13.86
CA GLY A 223 -7.83 -18.63 -15.13
C GLY A 223 -6.76 -17.56 -15.35
N HIS A 224 -6.59 -16.61 -14.43
CA HIS A 224 -5.54 -15.58 -14.56
C HIS A 224 -4.15 -16.21 -14.59
N ASP A 225 -3.28 -15.65 -15.44
CA ASP A 225 -1.91 -16.13 -15.62
C ASP A 225 -1.02 -15.57 -14.52
N LEU A 226 -0.47 -16.48 -13.72
CA LEU A 226 0.44 -16.18 -12.62
C LEU A 226 1.90 -16.34 -13.03
N LEU A 227 2.18 -16.81 -14.26
CA LEU A 227 3.55 -17.06 -14.70
C LEU A 227 4.46 -15.84 -14.55
N PRO A 228 4.03 -14.59 -14.85
CA PRO A 228 4.87 -13.40 -14.66
C PRO A 228 5.40 -13.20 -13.24
N TRP A 229 4.67 -13.66 -12.22
CA TRP A 229 5.05 -13.55 -10.81
C TRP A 229 6.05 -14.63 -10.37
N LEU A 230 6.22 -15.69 -11.17
CA LEU A 230 6.99 -16.88 -10.84
C LEU A 230 8.22 -17.07 -11.74
N GLN A 231 8.59 -16.04 -12.52
CA GLN A 231 9.72 -16.12 -13.47
C GLN A 231 11.09 -16.01 -12.79
N ALA A 232 11.16 -15.32 -11.64
CA ALA A 232 12.40 -15.05 -10.94
C ALA A 232 12.19 -15.06 -9.41
N THR A 233 13.29 -15.17 -8.67
CA THR A 233 13.31 -14.92 -7.23
C THR A 233 13.62 -13.44 -7.01
N ASP A 234 12.63 -12.57 -7.25
CA ASP A 234 12.77 -11.11 -7.27
C ASP A 234 11.92 -10.39 -6.21
N LYS A 235 11.40 -11.15 -5.24
CA LYS A 235 10.53 -10.69 -4.15
C LYS A 235 9.21 -10.07 -4.62
N LEU A 236 8.81 -10.25 -5.89
CA LEU A 236 7.45 -9.97 -6.31
C LEU A 236 6.53 -11.04 -5.71
N ILE A 237 5.53 -10.60 -4.93
CA ILE A 237 4.60 -11.49 -4.23
C ILE A 237 3.26 -11.40 -4.94
N TRP A 238 2.78 -12.53 -5.43
CA TRP A 238 1.38 -12.70 -5.76
C TRP A 238 0.60 -13.06 -4.50
N GLU A 239 -0.43 -12.30 -4.18
CA GLU A 239 -1.35 -12.55 -3.07
C GLU A 239 -2.79 -12.61 -3.62
N PRO A 240 -3.56 -13.68 -3.33
CA PRO A 240 -4.94 -13.76 -3.78
C PRO A 240 -5.86 -12.86 -2.94
N ASP A 241 -6.95 -12.41 -3.55
CA ASP A 241 -8.01 -11.68 -2.84
C ASP A 241 -8.61 -12.55 -1.72
N ALA A 242 -8.77 -11.96 -0.53
CA ALA A 242 -9.38 -12.61 0.64
C ALA A 242 -10.92 -12.65 0.56
N VAL A 243 -11.48 -12.86 -0.62
CA VAL A 243 -12.94 -12.87 -0.85
C VAL A 243 -13.46 -14.31 -0.78
N PRO A 244 -14.40 -14.61 0.15
CA PRO A 244 -15.05 -15.92 0.19
C PRO A 244 -15.86 -16.17 -1.08
N ASP A 245 -15.86 -17.40 -1.57
CA ASP A 245 -16.75 -17.81 -2.66
C ASP A 245 -18.22 -17.83 -2.20
N SER A 246 -19.14 -18.12 -3.13
CA SER A 246 -20.58 -18.18 -2.85
C SER A 246 -20.99 -19.22 -1.80
N ARG A 247 -20.10 -20.14 -1.44
CA ARG A 247 -20.28 -21.15 -0.37
C ARG A 247 -19.53 -20.79 0.91
N GLY A 248 -18.89 -19.61 0.96
CA GLY A 248 -18.09 -19.15 2.08
C GLY A 248 -16.68 -19.73 2.13
N ASN A 249 -16.20 -20.44 1.10
CA ASN A 249 -14.83 -20.96 1.10
C ASN A 249 -13.84 -19.85 0.77
N THR A 250 -12.75 -19.79 1.53
CA THR A 250 -11.64 -18.85 1.32
C THR A 250 -10.42 -19.52 0.69
N ARG A 251 -10.45 -20.85 0.49
CA ARG A 251 -9.34 -21.60 -0.09
C ARG A 251 -9.26 -21.32 -1.59
N GLN A 252 -8.10 -20.81 -2.00
CA GLN A 252 -7.74 -20.63 -3.41
C GLN A 252 -6.88 -21.79 -3.89
N GLU A 253 -6.84 -21.96 -5.21
CA GLU A 253 -6.06 -23.01 -5.88
C GLU A 253 -5.23 -22.39 -7.00
N VAL A 254 -3.97 -22.82 -7.08
CA VAL A 254 -3.05 -22.50 -8.17
C VAL A 254 -2.60 -23.80 -8.81
N VAL A 255 -2.78 -23.89 -10.12
CA VAL A 255 -2.34 -25.03 -10.94
C VAL A 255 -1.03 -24.64 -11.63
N LEU A 256 0.04 -25.37 -11.32
CA LEU A 256 1.37 -25.20 -11.91
C LEU A 256 1.67 -26.38 -12.84
N THR A 257 2.18 -26.09 -14.04
CA THR A 257 2.66 -27.13 -14.97
C THR A 257 4.17 -27.01 -15.14
N PHE A 258 4.89 -28.12 -15.10
CA PHE A 258 6.35 -28.17 -15.23
C PHE A 258 6.77 -29.09 -16.38
N PRO A 259 7.96 -28.88 -16.98
CA PRO A 259 8.48 -29.83 -17.95
C PRO A 259 8.81 -31.16 -17.26
N LYS A 260 8.29 -32.27 -17.78
CA LYS A 260 8.64 -33.61 -17.30
C LYS A 260 9.81 -34.17 -18.09
N GLU A 261 10.91 -34.46 -17.42
CA GLU A 261 12.05 -35.13 -18.06
C GLU A 261 11.71 -36.57 -18.45
N ARG A 262 12.25 -37.03 -19.57
CA ARG A 262 11.95 -38.36 -20.11
C ARG A 262 12.38 -39.44 -19.11
N GLY A 263 11.45 -40.30 -18.72
CA GLY A 263 11.70 -41.38 -17.76
C GLY A 263 11.71 -40.96 -16.29
N ALA A 264 11.50 -39.68 -15.97
CA ALA A 264 11.40 -39.22 -14.59
C ALA A 264 10.18 -39.85 -13.88
N LYS A 265 10.44 -40.51 -12.74
CA LYS A 265 9.42 -41.12 -11.87
C LYS A 265 9.13 -40.28 -10.63
N HIS A 266 10.07 -39.43 -10.22
CA HIS A 266 9.98 -38.57 -9.06
C HIS A 266 10.38 -37.15 -9.44
N ALA A 267 9.87 -36.16 -8.72
CA ALA A 267 10.24 -34.76 -8.83
C ALA A 267 10.29 -34.16 -7.43
N LYS A 268 11.05 -33.08 -7.27
CA LYS A 268 11.04 -32.22 -6.09
C LYS A 268 10.47 -30.87 -6.49
N LEU A 269 9.49 -30.39 -5.74
CA LEU A 269 8.97 -29.03 -5.87
C LEU A 269 9.67 -28.16 -4.85
N VAL A 270 10.30 -27.08 -5.30
CA VAL A 270 10.85 -26.04 -4.43
C VAL A 270 9.96 -24.82 -4.58
N ALA A 271 9.43 -24.34 -3.45
CA ALA A 271 8.52 -23.20 -3.42
C ALA A 271 9.09 -22.10 -2.53
N ASN A 272 9.21 -20.90 -3.10
CA ASN A 272 9.45 -19.68 -2.33
C ASN A 272 8.09 -19.13 -1.90
N ALA A 273 7.59 -19.60 -0.76
CA ALA A 273 6.30 -19.22 -0.22
C ALA A 273 6.48 -18.50 1.11
N ALA A 274 5.58 -17.55 1.38
CA ALA A 274 5.52 -16.85 2.65
C ALA A 274 4.07 -16.80 3.14
N THR A 275 3.88 -16.62 4.44
CA THR A 275 2.57 -16.31 5.00
C THR A 275 2.27 -14.82 4.81
N GLY A 276 1.11 -14.50 4.26
CA GLY A 276 0.64 -13.12 4.19
C GLY A 276 0.32 -12.55 5.58
N LEU A 277 0.16 -11.22 5.67
CA LEU A 277 -0.17 -10.53 6.93
C LEU A 277 -1.47 -11.05 7.59
N TRP A 278 -2.35 -11.68 6.80
CA TRP A 278 -3.55 -12.32 7.32
C TRP A 278 -3.25 -13.29 8.48
N GLY A 279 -2.19 -14.10 8.39
CA GLY A 279 -1.83 -15.06 9.43
C GLY A 279 -1.53 -14.37 10.77
N SER A 280 -0.73 -13.30 10.73
CA SER A 280 -0.42 -12.48 11.91
C SER A 280 -1.66 -11.75 12.45
N CYS A 281 -2.57 -11.33 11.58
CA CYS A 281 -3.81 -10.67 12.00
C CYS A 281 -4.84 -11.65 12.61
N ALA A 282 -4.96 -12.87 12.09
CA ALA A 282 -5.88 -13.89 12.61
C ALA A 282 -5.55 -14.24 14.06
N VAL A 283 -4.25 -14.45 14.36
CA VAL A 283 -3.74 -14.68 15.71
C VAL A 283 -4.12 -13.56 16.70
N ARG A 284 -4.07 -12.30 16.24
CA ARG A 284 -4.40 -11.13 17.08
C ARG A 284 -5.89 -11.09 17.48
N LEU A 285 -6.78 -11.68 16.68
CA LEU A 285 -8.22 -11.69 16.98
C LEU A 285 -8.57 -12.67 18.11
N GLU A 286 -7.78 -13.71 18.30
CA GLU A 286 -7.97 -14.69 19.37
C GLU A 286 -7.53 -14.17 20.76
N HIS A 287 -6.79 -13.04 20.79
CA HIS A 287 -6.40 -12.32 22.00
C HIS A 287 -7.03 -10.91 22.03
N PRO A 288 -8.26 -10.75 22.55
CA PRO A 288 -9.12 -9.59 22.31
C PRO A 288 -8.65 -8.25 22.92
N GLY A 289 -7.49 -8.20 23.57
CA GLY A 289 -6.98 -6.98 24.20
C GLY A 289 -6.42 -5.92 23.25
N ARG A 290 -6.16 -6.24 21.96
CA ARG A 290 -5.46 -5.32 21.02
C ARG A 290 -5.88 -5.46 19.55
N ALA A 291 -7.16 -5.71 19.26
CA ALA A 291 -7.64 -5.87 17.88
C ALA A 291 -7.66 -4.54 17.08
N LEU A 292 -6.61 -4.28 16.31
CA LEU A 292 -6.54 -3.17 15.33
C LEU A 292 -6.18 -3.63 13.89
N CYS A 293 -6.11 -4.94 13.63
CA CYS A 293 -5.61 -5.46 12.36
C CYS A 293 -6.64 -5.42 11.20
N LEU A 294 -7.94 -5.49 11.49
CA LEU A 294 -8.93 -5.77 10.44
C LEU A 294 -9.30 -4.57 9.53
N GLU A 295 -9.15 -3.34 10.02
CA GLU A 295 -9.62 -2.17 9.25
C GLU A 295 -8.65 -1.69 8.16
N ALA A 296 -7.43 -2.26 8.09
CA ALA A 296 -6.46 -1.93 7.04
C ALA A 296 -6.63 -2.76 5.75
N LEU A 297 -7.35 -3.90 5.80
CA LEU A 297 -7.45 -4.86 4.68
C LEU A 297 -8.86 -5.00 4.10
N CYS A 298 -9.92 -4.77 4.87
CA CYS A 298 -11.29 -4.81 4.34
C CYS A 298 -11.85 -3.40 4.15
N GLY A 299 -11.77 -2.88 2.93
CA GLY A 299 -12.67 -1.84 2.47
C GLY A 299 -14.12 -2.33 2.62
N ARG A 300 -14.95 -1.53 3.31
CA ARG A 300 -16.37 -1.81 3.57
C ARG A 300 -17.11 -2.30 2.33
N THR A 301 -17.67 -3.51 2.40
CA THR A 301 -18.90 -3.85 1.68
C THR A 301 -20.08 -3.68 2.64
N ASP A 302 -20.38 -2.43 3.01
CA ASP A 302 -21.67 -2.10 3.62
C ASP A 302 -22.68 -1.92 2.48
N GLY A 303 -23.33 -3.03 2.10
CA GLY A 303 -24.49 -3.03 1.25
C GLY A 303 -25.68 -2.37 1.96
N VAL A 304 -26.21 -1.33 1.32
CA VAL A 304 -27.42 -0.59 1.66
C VAL A 304 -28.60 -1.54 1.94
N GLY A 305 -29.33 -1.29 3.02
CA GLY A 305 -30.25 -2.23 3.64
C GLY A 305 -31.63 -2.39 3.01
N SER A 306 -32.41 -3.27 3.65
CA SER A 306 -33.88 -3.14 3.73
C SER A 306 -34.37 -3.83 5.02
N PRO A 307 -35.30 -3.23 5.78
CA PRO A 307 -35.75 -3.74 7.08
C PRO A 307 -36.92 -4.71 6.93
N GLY A 308 -36.88 -5.86 7.61
CA GLY A 308 -38.00 -6.81 7.59
C GLY A 308 -37.98 -7.84 8.72
N ASN A 309 -38.86 -7.63 9.70
CA ASN A 309 -39.46 -8.62 10.62
C ASN A 309 -38.55 -9.51 11.48
N HIS A 310 -38.28 -9.05 12.70
CA HIS A 310 -38.02 -9.91 13.84
C HIS A 310 -39.34 -10.40 14.47
N ALA A 311 -39.61 -11.70 14.37
CA ALA A 311 -40.51 -12.42 15.27
C ALA A 311 -39.80 -13.66 15.81
N GLY A 312 -39.44 -13.59 17.10
CA GLY A 312 -39.31 -14.68 18.09
C GLY A 312 -38.62 -16.00 17.72
N ARG A 313 -37.57 -16.34 18.48
CA ARG A 313 -37.55 -17.53 19.37
C ARG A 313 -36.31 -17.53 20.28
N ARG A 314 -36.56 -17.81 21.58
CA ARG A 314 -35.59 -17.99 22.67
C ARG A 314 -34.78 -19.30 22.52
N PRO A 315 -33.60 -19.42 23.15
CA PRO A 315 -32.76 -20.61 23.09
C PRO A 315 -33.23 -21.69 24.06
N VAL A 316 -33.12 -22.96 23.65
CA VAL A 316 -33.31 -24.13 24.50
C VAL A 316 -31.96 -24.77 24.79
N HIS A 317 -31.57 -24.73 26.07
CA HIS A 317 -30.56 -25.59 26.67
C HIS A 317 -30.93 -27.07 26.53
N ARG A 318 -29.98 -27.93 26.15
CA ARG A 318 -29.99 -29.34 26.57
C ARG A 318 -28.61 -29.83 26.99
N ARG A 319 -28.65 -30.53 28.13
CA ARG A 319 -27.59 -31.16 28.91
C ARG A 319 -26.93 -32.31 28.15
N GLY A 320 -25.65 -32.54 28.43
CA GLY A 320 -24.97 -33.79 28.10
C GLY A 320 -25.38 -34.95 29.02
N PRO A 321 -24.81 -36.14 28.77
CA PRO A 321 -24.51 -37.05 29.87
C PRO A 321 -23.13 -37.70 29.74
N GLY A 322 -22.56 -38.04 30.91
CA GLY A 322 -22.17 -39.43 31.16
C GLY A 322 -20.71 -39.80 30.91
N SER A 323 -19.93 -39.68 31.96
CA SER A 323 -18.66 -40.36 32.23
C SER A 323 -18.80 -41.88 32.38
N TYR A 324 -17.71 -42.62 32.07
CA TYR A 324 -17.08 -43.78 32.75
C TYR A 324 -16.43 -44.74 31.72
N PRO A 325 -15.40 -45.54 32.09
CA PRO A 325 -14.49 -45.46 33.24
C PRO A 325 -13.07 -45.01 32.90
#